data_AF-A0AAE0DIY5-F1
#
_entry.id   AF-A0AAE0DIY5-F1
#
_cell.length_a   1.000
_cell.length_b   1.000
_cell.length_c   1.000
_cell.angle_alpha   90.00
_cell.angle_beta   90.00
_cell.angle_gamma   90.00
#
_symmetry.space_group_name_H-M   'P 1'
#
loop_
_entity.id
_entity.type
_entity.pdbx_description
1 polymer ?
#
loop_
_entity_poly.entity_id
_entity_poly.type
_entity_poly.pdbx_seq_one_letter_code
_entity_poly.pdbx_strand_id
1 'polypeptide(L)'
;MSPLAAFNPPLGPLLSQCHPEPVTLHMKEKAFSLTGDDFTVKTVAGLEVCKCKGKVLSLSDKKIFTDIQGNELFALKNKHFTIHRSFHAEAPNGKDLFVVKGEFSCQ
;
A
#
# COMPACT_ATOMS: atom_id res chain seq x y z
N MET A 1 -25.46 6.04 -14.39
CA MET A 1 -24.70 4.84 -13.95
C MET A 1 -25.27 4.42 -12.62
N SER A 2 -25.85 3.23 -12.53
CA SER A 2 -26.36 2.71 -11.24
C SER A 2 -25.18 2.42 -10.29
N PRO A 3 -25.31 2.69 -8.98
CA PRO A 3 -24.26 2.34 -8.03
C PRO A 3 -24.08 0.81 -8.00
N LEU A 4 -22.83 0.37 -7.85
CA LEU A 4 -22.51 -1.05 -7.64
C LEU A 4 -23.17 -1.54 -6.34
N ALA A 5 -23.70 -2.77 -6.35
CA ALA A 5 -24.22 -3.40 -5.16
C ALA A 5 -23.10 -3.60 -4.12
N ALA A 6 -23.39 -3.34 -2.85
CA ALA A 6 -22.43 -3.57 -1.76
C ALA A 6 -22.08 -5.06 -1.65
N PHE A 7 -20.80 -5.38 -1.51
CA PHE A 7 -20.32 -6.75 -1.32
C PHE A 7 -20.15 -7.05 0.18
N ASN A 8 -20.70 -8.18 0.65
CA ASN A 8 -20.70 -8.59 2.06
C ASN A 8 -20.08 -9.99 2.21
N PRO A 9 -19.01 -10.19 3.03
CA PRO A 9 -18.32 -9.18 3.84
C PRO A 9 -17.53 -8.19 2.97
N PRO A 10 -17.20 -6.97 3.45
CA PRO A 10 -16.47 -5.99 2.65
C PRO A 10 -15.21 -6.60 2.03
N LEU A 11 -14.95 -6.30 0.76
CA LEU A 11 -13.75 -6.77 0.08
C LEU A 11 -12.56 -5.91 0.50
N GLY A 12 -11.52 -6.54 1.01
CA GLY A 12 -10.26 -5.88 1.25
C GLY A 12 -9.43 -6.59 2.32
N PRO A 13 -8.09 -6.47 2.26
CA PRO A 13 -7.22 -7.05 3.26
C PRO A 13 -7.33 -6.35 4.63
N LEU A 14 -7.88 -5.12 4.68
CA LEU A 14 -7.97 -4.30 5.88
C LEU A 14 -9.38 -3.71 6.07
N LEU A 15 -10.27 -4.48 6.71
CA LEU A 15 -11.66 -4.05 6.95
C LEU A 15 -11.77 -2.78 7.82
N SER A 16 -10.79 -2.54 8.70
CA SER A 16 -10.74 -1.34 9.57
C SER A 16 -10.56 -0.03 8.80
N GLN A 17 -10.24 -0.09 7.51
CA GLN A 17 -10.05 1.06 6.63
C GLN A 17 -11.19 1.22 5.62
N CYS A 18 -12.26 0.43 5.76
CA CYS A 18 -13.45 0.57 4.94
C CYS A 18 -14.29 1.76 5.45
N HIS A 19 -14.55 2.72 4.56
CA HIS A 19 -15.40 3.87 4.83
C HIS A 19 -16.69 3.77 4.01
N PRO A 20 -17.85 4.20 4.56
CA PRO A 20 -19.13 4.16 3.85
C PRO A 20 -19.17 5.16 2.68
N GLU A 21 -18.43 6.25 2.80
CA GLU A 21 -18.34 7.32 1.81
C GLU A 21 -16.95 7.36 1.16
N PRO A 22 -16.83 7.83 -0.09
CA PRO A 22 -15.54 8.02 -0.73
C PRO A 22 -14.64 8.99 0.06
N VAL A 23 -13.42 8.56 0.37
CA VAL A 23 -12.41 9.38 1.05
C VAL A 23 -11.25 9.65 0.10
N THR A 24 -10.94 10.93 -0.13
CA THR A 24 -9.76 11.32 -0.92
C THR A 24 -8.51 11.26 -0.04
N LEU A 25 -7.48 10.58 -0.55
CA LEU A 25 -6.20 10.38 0.13
C LEU A 25 -5.07 11.10 -0.59
N HIS A 26 -4.21 11.77 0.17
CA HIS A 26 -2.98 12.40 -0.28
C HIS A 26 -1.77 11.65 0.29
N MET A 27 -0.82 11.35 -0.58
CA MET A 27 0.48 10.82 -0.20
C MET A 27 1.45 12.00 -0.05
N LYS A 28 2.09 12.13 1.11
CA LYS A 28 3.11 13.16 1.34
C LYS A 28 4.43 12.51 1.74
N GLU A 29 5.45 12.78 0.93
CA GLU A 29 6.83 12.41 1.22
C GLU A 29 7.35 13.20 2.42
N LYS A 30 8.18 12.56 3.26
CA LYS A 30 8.86 13.28 4.33
C LYS A 30 10.05 14.05 3.76
N ALA A 31 10.11 15.36 4.02
CA ALA A 31 11.19 16.26 3.56
C ALA A 31 12.61 15.85 4.01
N PHE A 32 12.74 14.91 4.94
CA PHE A 32 14.01 14.35 5.42
C PHE A 32 14.14 12.83 5.15
N SER A 33 13.40 12.29 4.19
CA SER A 33 13.64 10.91 3.74
C SER A 33 14.99 10.86 3.04
N LEU A 34 15.95 10.14 3.63
CA LEU A 34 17.29 9.98 3.06
C LEU A 34 17.28 9.32 1.67
N THR A 35 16.20 8.59 1.33
CA THR A 35 16.06 7.83 0.08
C THR A 35 14.82 8.20 -0.75
N GLY A 36 13.94 9.08 -0.24
CA GLY A 36 12.67 9.46 -0.87
C GLY A 36 11.54 8.41 -0.82
N ASP A 37 11.76 7.29 -0.12
CA ASP A 37 10.80 6.16 -0.08
C ASP A 37 9.86 6.18 1.13
N ASP A 38 10.05 7.11 2.05
CA ASP A 38 9.24 7.24 3.27
C ASP A 38 8.13 8.28 3.07
N PHE A 39 6.89 7.82 3.15
CA PHE A 39 5.72 8.68 3.00
C PHE A 39 4.63 8.37 4.03
N THR A 40 3.76 9.35 4.24
CA THR A 40 2.55 9.21 5.04
C THR A 40 1.35 9.46 4.16
N VAL A 41 0.36 8.57 4.23
CA VAL A 41 -0.92 8.71 3.55
C VAL A 41 -1.88 9.37 4.51
N LYS A 42 -2.53 10.44 4.06
CA LYS A 42 -3.48 11.22 4.86
C LYS A 42 -4.76 11.47 4.07
N THR A 43 -5.86 11.74 4.77
CA THR A 43 -7.04 12.33 4.11
C THR A 43 -6.79 13.79 3.76
N VAL A 44 -7.64 14.37 2.91
CA VAL A 44 -7.61 15.82 2.61
C VAL A 44 -7.80 16.70 3.86
N ALA A 45 -8.46 16.18 4.90
CA ALA A 45 -8.62 16.85 6.19
C ALA A 45 -7.40 16.73 7.11
N GLY A 46 -6.34 16.04 6.66
CA GLY A 46 -5.07 15.90 7.39
C GLY A 46 -4.99 14.69 8.33
N LEU A 47 -6.02 13.85 8.39
CA LEU A 47 -6.02 12.64 9.22
C LEU A 47 -5.04 11.60 8.66
N GLU A 48 -4.12 11.11 9.47
CA GLU A 48 -3.16 10.06 9.06
C GLU A 48 -3.85 8.70 8.96
N VAL A 49 -3.66 8.02 7.83
CA VAL A 49 -4.29 6.73 7.52
C VAL A 49 -3.28 5.60 7.69
N CYS A 50 -2.13 5.71 7.00
CA CYS A 50 -1.04 4.75 7.12
C CYS A 50 0.31 5.41 6.80
N LYS A 51 1.38 4.71 7.15
CA LYS A 51 2.76 5.11 6.87
C LYS A 51 3.41 4.03 6.01
N CYS A 52 4.22 4.44 5.04
CA CYS A 52 5.09 3.54 4.30
C CYS A 52 6.54 3.85 4.66
N LYS A 53 7.30 2.81 4.97
CA LYS A 53 8.73 2.90 5.22
C LYS A 53 9.51 2.13 4.15
N GLY A 54 10.44 2.80 3.49
CA GLY A 54 11.51 2.18 2.72
C GLY A 54 12.66 1.75 3.63
N LYS A 55 13.40 0.69 3.27
CA LYS A 55 14.61 0.31 4.01
C LYS A 55 15.80 1.11 3.49
N VAL A 56 16.43 1.88 4.39
CA VAL A 56 17.51 2.85 4.11
C VAL A 56 18.82 2.23 3.58
N LEU A 57 19.01 0.91 3.65
CA LEU A 57 20.32 0.29 3.41
C LEU A 57 20.31 -1.01 2.58
N SER A 58 19.23 -1.35 1.88
CA SER A 58 19.30 -2.46 0.93
C SER A 58 18.42 -2.26 -0.28
N LEU A 59 19.04 -2.53 -1.43
CA LEU A 59 18.52 -2.97 -2.74
C LEU A 59 17.46 -4.09 -2.67
N SER A 60 16.73 -4.23 -1.58
CA SER A 60 15.53 -5.03 -1.48
C SER A 60 14.37 -4.11 -1.81
N ASP A 61 13.73 -4.35 -2.94
CA ASP A 61 12.46 -3.76 -3.37
C ASP A 61 11.30 -4.12 -2.39
N LYS A 62 11.45 -3.85 -1.09
CA LYS A 62 10.48 -4.12 -0.02
C LYS A 62 10.01 -2.79 0.57
N LYS A 63 8.70 -2.52 0.46
CA LYS A 63 8.02 -1.39 1.11
C LYS A 63 7.11 -1.91 2.21
N ILE A 64 7.24 -1.37 3.43
CA ILE A 64 6.45 -1.81 4.59
C ILE A 64 5.38 -0.78 4.89
N PHE A 65 4.12 -1.20 4.89
CA PHE A 65 2.99 -0.37 5.25
C PHE A 65 2.61 -0.64 6.71
N THR A 66 2.47 0.42 7.50
CA THR A 66 2.09 0.37 8.90
C THR A 66 0.89 1.25 9.18
N ASP A 67 0.18 0.97 10.27
CA ASP A 67 -0.75 1.95 10.85
C ASP A 67 0.01 3.16 11.44
N ILE A 68 -0.74 4.09 12.03
CA ILE A 68 -0.17 5.29 12.65
C ILE A 68 0.68 4.99 13.89
N GLN A 69 0.42 3.89 14.59
CA GLN A 69 1.14 3.41 15.78
C GLN A 69 2.42 2.64 15.43
N GLY A 70 2.57 2.25 14.16
CA GLY A 70 3.73 1.52 13.66
C GLY A 70 3.52 0.01 13.56
N ASN A 71 2.30 -0.50 13.76
CA ASN A 71 1.99 -1.91 13.56
C ASN A 71 2.00 -2.22 12.07
N GLU A 72 2.71 -3.28 11.66
CA GLU A 72 2.77 -3.71 10.25
C GLU A 72 1.39 -4.17 9.78
N LEU A 73 0.94 -3.62 8.65
CA LEU A 73 -0.29 -4.01 7.99
C LEU A 73 0.00 -5.05 6.92
N PHE A 74 0.98 -4.74 6.06
CA PHE A 74 1.51 -5.63 5.04
C PHE A 74 2.83 -5.07 4.49
N ALA A 75 3.58 -5.91 3.78
CA ALA A 75 4.73 -5.48 3.01
C ALA A 75 4.54 -5.78 1.52
N LEU A 76 4.90 -4.84 0.65
CA LEU A 76 5.06 -5.08 -0.78
C LEU A 76 6.50 -5.49 -1.08
N LYS A 77 6.69 -6.59 -1.79
CA LYS A 77 7.99 -7.08 -2.26
C LYS A 77 7.97 -7.21 -3.79
N ASN A 78 8.97 -6.66 -4.48
CA ASN A 78 9.16 -6.97 -5.90
C ASN A 78 9.80 -8.36 -6.05
N LYS A 79 9.40 -9.10 -7.08
CA LYS A 79 10.06 -10.34 -7.45
C LYS A 79 10.93 -10.05 -8.67
N HIS A 80 12.24 -9.97 -8.48
CA HIS A 80 13.24 -9.60 -9.50
C HIS A 80 13.37 -10.57 -10.71
N PHE A 81 12.45 -11.52 -10.88
CA PHE A 81 12.62 -12.66 -11.80
C PHE A 81 11.67 -12.66 -13.01
N THR A 82 10.96 -11.57 -13.30
CA THR A 82 10.06 -11.50 -14.46
C THR A 82 10.25 -10.23 -15.28
N ILE A 83 10.20 -10.38 -16.61
CA ILE A 83 10.15 -9.30 -17.61
C ILE A 83 9.01 -8.30 -17.31
N HIS A 84 7.97 -8.75 -16.61
CA HIS A 84 6.91 -7.94 -16.05
C HIS A 84 7.17 -7.62 -14.57
N ARG A 85 7.15 -6.35 -14.20
CA ARG A 85 7.30 -5.90 -12.81
C ARG A 85 6.02 -6.29 -12.05
N SER A 86 6.16 -7.11 -11.01
CA SER A 86 5.04 -7.54 -10.17
C SER A 86 5.38 -7.40 -8.69
N PHE A 87 4.43 -6.90 -7.91
CA PHE A 87 4.57 -6.74 -6.46
C PHE A 87 3.69 -7.74 -5.73
N HIS A 88 4.28 -8.43 -4.76
CA HIS A 88 3.58 -9.33 -3.86
C HIS A 88 3.34 -8.63 -2.54
N ALA A 89 2.09 -8.64 -2.07
CA ALA A 89 1.73 -8.18 -0.75
C ALA A 89 1.74 -9.35 0.23
N GLU A 90 2.48 -9.21 1.32
CA GLU A 90 2.64 -10.21 2.38
C GLU A 90 2.12 -9.63 3.70
N ALA A 91 1.33 -10.40 4.43
CA ALA A 91 0.89 -10.06 5.78
C ALA A 91 2.05 -10.19 6.79
N PRO A 92 1.94 -9.61 8.00
CA PRO A 92 2.99 -9.69 9.02
C PRO A 92 3.38 -11.13 9.42
N ASN A 93 2.48 -12.09 9.23
CA ASN A 93 2.72 -13.52 9.48
C ASN A 93 3.37 -14.27 8.30
N GLY A 94 3.76 -13.56 7.23
CA GLY A 94 4.37 -14.15 6.04
C GLY A 94 3.38 -14.71 5.01
N LYS A 95 2.06 -14.60 5.24
CA LYS A 95 1.04 -15.08 4.31
C LYS A 95 0.88 -14.11 3.13
N ASP A 96 0.85 -14.63 1.90
CA ASP A 96 0.50 -13.84 0.72
C ASP A 96 -0.95 -13.32 0.80
N LEU A 97 -1.13 -12.03 0.54
CA LEU A 97 -2.42 -11.34 0.51
C LEU A 97 -2.93 -11.15 -0.91
N PHE A 98 -2.12 -10.52 -1.77
CA PHE A 98 -2.46 -10.22 -3.15
C PHE A 98 -1.21 -9.98 -4.01
N VAL A 99 -1.40 -10.00 -5.32
CA VAL A 99 -0.34 -9.72 -6.30
C VAL A 99 -0.78 -8.60 -7.21
N VAL A 100 0.05 -7.56 -7.33
CA VAL A 100 -0.10 -6.49 -8.32
C VAL A 100 0.77 -6.86 -9.52
N LYS A 101 0.15 -7.11 -10.67
CA LYS A 101 0.85 -7.39 -11.92
C LYS A 101 0.88 -6.11 -12.75
N GLY A 102 2.07 -5.66 -13.14
CA GLY A 102 2.20 -4.64 -14.18
C GLY A 102 2.03 -5.27 -15.56
N GLU A 103 1.06 -4.81 -16.33
CA GLU A 103 0.99 -5.07 -17.77
C GLU A 103 1.64 -3.89 -18.51
N PHE A 104 2.66 -4.16 -19.32
CA PHE A 104 3.19 -3.15 -20.22
C PHE A 104 2.28 -3.11 -21.45
N SER A 105 1.43 -2.09 -21.56
CA SER A 105 0.84 -1.72 -22.84
C SER A 105 1.75 -0.68 -23.50
N CYS A 106 2.55 -1.08 -24.48
CA CYS A 106 3.01 -0.12 -25.49
C CYS A 106 1.79 0.31 -26.28
N GLN A 107 1.39 1.57 -26.14
CA GLN A 107 0.51 2.28 -27.07
C GLN A 107 1.36 3.21 -27.92
#